data_AF-A0A2N4XF51-F1
#
_entry.id   AF-A0A2N4XF51-F1
#
_cell.length_a   1.000
_cell.length_b   1.000
_cell.length_c   1.000
_cell.angle_alpha   90.00
_cell.angle_beta   90.00
_cell.angle_gamma   90.00
#
_symmetry.space_group_name_H-M   'P 1'
#
loop_
_entity.id
_entity.type
_entity.pdbx_description
1 polymer ?
#
loop_
_entity_poly.entity_id
_entity_poly.type
_entity_poly.pdbx_seq_one_letter_code
_entity_poly.pdbx_strand_id
1 'polypeptide(L)'
;MEIKKRKPPGKRMIKNMPLRVKWFLSASVGMILVGYGLSVFSEAGYLKHTNAPFLRWFLLGTYSLIMVNSGLALFGQAVIFRMRIENRKLIKNILKDRDKKQKRTLTITRLEPPKAD
;
A
#
# COMPACT_ATOMS: atom_id res chain seq x y z
N MET A 1 21.44 -36.93 3.10
CA MET A 1 20.56 -36.44 2.02
C MET A 1 20.19 -34.98 2.30
N GLU A 2 20.78 -34.01 1.60
CA GLU A 2 20.40 -32.59 1.74
C GLU A 2 19.04 -32.33 1.09
N ILE A 3 18.05 -31.97 1.90
CA ILE A 3 16.70 -31.62 1.44
C ILE A 3 16.75 -30.20 0.85
N LYS A 4 17.01 -30.11 -0.46
CA LYS A 4 16.87 -28.88 -1.25
C LYS A 4 15.39 -28.48 -1.32
N LYS A 5 14.94 -27.60 -0.41
CA LYS A 5 13.58 -27.03 -0.42
C LYS A 5 13.33 -26.23 -1.72
N ARG A 6 12.79 -26.90 -2.74
CA ARG A 6 12.30 -26.26 -3.97
C ARG A 6 11.05 -25.44 -3.64
N LYS A 7 11.08 -24.13 -3.91
CA LYS A 7 9.92 -23.24 -3.71
C LYS A 7 8.80 -23.61 -4.71
N PRO A 8 7.52 -23.65 -4.28
CA PRO A 8 6.42 -24.15 -5.09
C PRO A 8 6.18 -23.32 -6.37
N PRO A 9 5.86 -23.98 -7.51
CA PRO A 9 5.88 -23.41 -8.86
C PRO A 9 4.76 -22.40 -9.16
N GLY A 10 3.68 -22.37 -8.37
CA GLY A 10 2.52 -21.50 -8.60
C GLY A 10 2.74 -20.00 -8.37
N LYS A 11 3.90 -19.59 -7.85
CA LYS A 11 4.18 -18.18 -7.47
C LYS A 11 4.67 -17.30 -8.63
N ARG A 12 4.69 -17.81 -9.87
CA ARG A 12 5.27 -17.12 -11.04
C ARG A 12 4.26 -16.39 -11.92
N MET A 13 2.95 -16.68 -11.80
CA MET A 13 1.96 -16.21 -12.78
C MET A 13 1.25 -14.89 -12.43
N ILE A 14 1.20 -14.48 -11.16
CA ILE A 14 0.59 -13.18 -10.77
C ILE A 14 1.65 -12.06 -10.82
N LYS A 15 2.35 -11.92 -11.96
CA LYS A 15 3.55 -11.05 -12.04
C LYS A 15 3.43 -9.81 -12.92
N ASN A 16 2.36 -9.60 -13.70
CA ASN A 16 2.41 -8.54 -14.72
C ASN A 16 1.20 -7.60 -14.72
N MET A 17 0.97 -6.88 -13.62
CA MET A 17 0.30 -5.58 -13.69
C MET A 17 1.11 -4.59 -12.84
N PRO A 18 1.51 -3.43 -13.36
CA PRO A 18 2.36 -2.49 -12.62
C PRO A 18 1.57 -1.95 -11.42
N LEU A 19 1.83 -2.53 -10.25
CA LEU A 19 1.32 -2.08 -8.96
C LEU A 19 1.56 -0.58 -8.72
N ARG A 20 2.58 0.00 -9.38
CA ARG A 20 2.88 1.43 -9.37
C ARG A 20 1.74 2.26 -9.98
N VAL A 21 1.16 1.80 -11.09
CA VAL A 21 0.05 2.49 -11.79
C VAL A 21 -1.25 2.33 -11.00
N LYS A 22 -1.52 1.14 -10.47
CA LYS A 22 -2.67 0.91 -9.57
C LYS A 22 -2.63 1.81 -8.32
N TRP A 23 -1.43 2.02 -7.77
CA TRP A 23 -1.24 2.92 -6.64
C TRP A 23 -1.42 4.39 -7.00
N PHE A 24 -0.78 4.84 -8.08
CA PHE A 24 -0.90 6.22 -8.53
C PHE A 24 -2.34 6.58 -8.87
N LEU A 25 -3.03 5.70 -9.60
CA LEU A 25 -4.41 5.93 -9.99
C LEU A 25 -5.34 6.00 -8.77
N SER A 26 -5.19 5.08 -7.79
CA SER A 26 -6.00 5.12 -6.57
C SER A 26 -5.70 6.33 -5.69
N ALA A 27 -4.44 6.76 -5.59
CA ALA A 27 -4.06 7.97 -4.86
C ALA A 27 -4.59 9.24 -5.54
N SER A 28 -4.40 9.37 -6.85
CA SER A 28 -4.89 10.52 -7.63
C SER A 28 -6.42 10.60 -7.62
N VAL A 29 -7.11 9.47 -7.81
CA VAL A 29 -8.59 9.42 -7.76
C VAL A 29 -9.10 9.78 -6.37
N GLY A 30 -8.48 9.26 -5.29
CA GLY A 30 -8.85 9.62 -3.92
C GLY A 30 -8.67 11.11 -3.63
N MET A 31 -7.55 11.70 -4.08
CA MET A 31 -7.27 13.13 -3.88
C MET A 31 -8.27 14.02 -4.64
N ILE A 32 -8.61 13.67 -5.89
CA ILE A 32 -9.60 14.38 -6.70
C ILE A 32 -10.99 14.28 -6.06
N LEU A 33 -11.37 13.09 -5.55
CA LEU A 33 -12.67 12.89 -4.92
C LEU A 33 -12.81 13.71 -3.62
N VAL A 34 -11.74 13.81 -2.84
CA VAL A 34 -11.70 14.69 -1.65
C VAL A 34 -11.81 16.16 -2.04
N GLY A 35 -11.06 16.60 -3.06
CA GLY A 35 -11.13 17.98 -3.56
C GLY A 35 -12.54 18.33 -4.07
N TYR A 36 -13.16 17.44 -4.84
CA TYR A 36 -14.53 17.60 -5.30
C TYR A 36 -15.55 17.64 -4.14
N GLY A 37 -15.40 16.74 -3.16
CA GLY A 37 -16.23 16.75 -1.94
C GLY A 37 -16.11 18.07 -1.16
N LEU A 38 -14.91 18.66 -1.08
CA LEU A 38 -14.70 19.97 -0.45
C LEU A 38 -15.37 21.11 -1.22
N SER A 39 -15.34 21.08 -2.56
CA SER A 39 -16.05 22.07 -3.38
C SER A 39 -17.56 22.00 -3.15
N VAL A 40 -18.14 20.81 -3.11
CA VAL A 40 -19.57 20.60 -2.81
C VAL A 40 -19.90 21.04 -1.37
N PHE A 41 -18.99 20.82 -0.43
CA PHE A 41 -19.13 21.30 0.95
C PHE A 41 -19.15 22.84 1.02
N SER A 42 -18.28 23.52 0.26
CA SER A 42 -18.27 24.99 0.16
C SER A 42 -19.57 25.54 -0.42
N GLU A 43 -20.11 24.89 -1.45
CA GLU A 43 -21.39 25.27 -2.06
C GLU A 43 -22.57 25.06 -1.10
N ALA A 44 -22.56 23.96 -0.32
CA ALA A 44 -23.53 23.72 0.74
C ALA A 44 -23.48 24.81 1.83
N GLY A 45 -22.27 25.25 2.19
CA GLY A 45 -22.04 26.36 3.12
C GLY A 45 -22.58 27.68 2.58
N TYR A 46 -22.41 27.95 1.28
CA TYR A 46 -22.96 29.14 0.64
C TYR A 46 -24.49 29.13 0.63
N LEU A 47 -25.11 27.99 0.29
CA LEU A 47 -26.57 27.78 0.30
C LEU A 47 -27.21 28.00 1.69
N LYS A 48 -26.47 27.68 2.77
CA LYS A 48 -26.88 27.97 4.15
C LYS A 48 -27.04 29.48 4.39
N HIS A 49 -26.21 30.31 3.76
CA HIS A 49 -26.28 31.77 3.88
C HIS A 49 -27.38 32.41 3.00
N THR A 50 -27.89 31.70 1.99
CA THR A 50 -28.84 32.24 1.00
C THR A 50 -30.32 31.95 1.29
N ASN A 51 -30.70 31.60 2.54
CA ASN A 51 -32.09 31.24 2.91
C ASN A 51 -32.67 30.02 2.15
N ALA A 52 -31.82 29.09 1.68
CA ALA A 52 -32.29 27.86 1.05
C ALA A 52 -32.93 26.89 2.07
N PRO A 53 -33.84 25.97 1.64
CA PRO A 53 -34.54 25.06 2.53
C PRO A 53 -33.58 24.25 3.41
N PHE A 54 -33.89 24.10 4.70
CA PHE A 54 -33.00 23.44 5.68
C PHE A 54 -32.50 22.07 5.21
N LEU A 55 -33.42 21.27 4.66
CA LEU A 55 -33.10 19.96 4.11
C LEU A 55 -32.07 20.02 2.98
N ARG A 56 -32.09 21.05 2.12
CA ARG A 56 -31.28 21.10 0.90
C ARG A 56 -29.79 21.31 1.21
N TRP A 57 -29.46 22.26 2.09
CA TRP A 57 -28.08 22.50 2.49
C TRP A 57 -27.56 21.41 3.44
N PHE A 58 -28.43 20.86 4.29
CA PHE A 58 -28.06 19.75 5.17
C PHE A 58 -27.78 18.44 4.41
N LEU A 59 -28.62 18.09 3.42
CA LEU A 59 -28.38 16.93 2.55
C LEU A 59 -27.13 17.12 1.68
N LEU A 60 -26.89 18.31 1.12
CA LEU A 60 -25.66 18.57 0.38
C LEU A 60 -24.42 18.47 1.29
N GLY A 61 -24.51 19.00 2.51
CA GLY A 61 -23.44 18.91 3.51
C GLY A 61 -23.13 17.46 3.90
N THR A 62 -24.14 16.66 4.22
CA THR A 62 -23.97 15.24 4.54
C THR A 62 -23.46 14.43 3.35
N TYR A 63 -23.96 14.70 2.13
CA TYR A 63 -23.47 14.08 0.90
C TYR A 63 -21.98 14.39 0.67
N SER A 64 -21.57 15.65 0.86
CA SER A 64 -20.16 16.05 0.74
C SER A 64 -19.29 15.33 1.77
N LEU A 65 -19.76 15.16 3.02
CA LEU A 65 -19.06 14.41 4.06
C LEU A 65 -18.84 12.95 3.69
N ILE A 66 -19.86 12.30 3.12
CA ILE A 66 -19.78 10.91 2.64
C ILE A 66 -18.75 10.81 1.52
N MET A 67 -18.74 11.77 0.59
CA MET A 67 -17.77 11.82 -0.50
C MET A 67 -16.33 12.01 -0.01
N VAL A 68 -16.10 12.94 0.93
CA VAL A 68 -14.78 13.19 1.51
C VAL A 68 -14.29 11.97 2.29
N ASN A 69 -15.14 11.35 3.13
CA ASN A 69 -14.77 10.15 3.89
C ASN A 69 -14.49 8.97 2.96
N SER A 70 -15.28 8.78 1.90
CA SER A 70 -15.06 7.74 0.90
C SER A 70 -13.76 7.99 0.13
N GLY A 71 -13.48 9.23 -0.25
CA GLY A 71 -12.22 9.64 -0.89
C GLY A 71 -11.00 9.38 0.00
N LEU A 72 -11.10 9.71 1.29
CA LEU A 72 -10.07 9.42 2.29
C LEU A 72 -9.83 7.92 2.48
N ALA A 73 -10.90 7.12 2.52
CA ALA A 73 -10.78 5.66 2.64
C ALA A 73 -10.07 5.03 1.42
N LEU A 74 -10.42 5.47 0.20
CA LEU A 74 -9.76 5.05 -1.04
C LEU A 74 -8.30 5.51 -1.08
N PHE A 75 -8.03 6.75 -0.65
CA PHE A 75 -6.67 7.27 -0.53
C PHE A 75 -5.84 6.46 0.48
N GLY A 76 -6.40 6.12 1.64
CA GLY A 76 -5.73 5.30 2.66
C GLY A 76 -5.36 3.90 2.14
N GLN A 77 -6.29 3.26 1.41
CA GLN A 77 -6.00 1.98 0.74
C GLN A 77 -4.87 2.11 -0.27
N ALA A 78 -4.86 3.20 -1.05
CA ALA A 78 -3.75 3.48 -1.95
C ALA A 78 -2.43 3.53 -1.15
N VAL A 79 -2.31 4.39 -0.13
CA VAL A 79 -1.08 4.52 0.66
C VAL A 79 -0.57 3.17 1.20
N ILE A 80 -1.47 2.33 1.73
CA ILE A 80 -1.14 0.98 2.21
C ILE A 80 -0.58 0.10 1.07
N PHE A 81 -1.16 0.16 -0.14
CA PHE A 81 -0.62 -0.55 -1.30
C PHE A 81 0.80 -0.12 -1.67
N ARG A 82 1.11 1.20 -1.64
CA ARG A 82 2.50 1.68 -1.84
C ARG A 82 3.43 1.14 -0.78
N MET A 83 3.03 1.24 0.48
CA MET A 83 3.83 0.76 1.60
C MET A 83 4.12 -0.74 1.51
N ARG A 84 3.13 -1.56 1.10
CA ARG A 84 3.32 -3.01 0.88
C ARG A 84 4.30 -3.31 -0.26
N ILE A 85 4.37 -2.49 -1.31
CA ILE A 85 5.31 -2.66 -2.42
C ILE A 85 6.74 -2.37 -1.95
N GLU A 86 6.93 -1.26 -1.23
CA GLU A 86 8.21 -0.85 -0.63
C GLU A 86 8.75 -1.92 0.32
N ASN A 87 7.90 -2.34 1.28
CA ASN A 87 8.24 -3.35 2.29
C ASN A 87 8.60 -4.71 1.68
N ARG A 88 7.94 -5.13 0.59
CA ARG A 88 8.29 -6.37 -0.11
C ARG A 88 9.69 -6.34 -0.73
N LYS A 89 10.19 -5.17 -1.15
CA LYS A 89 11.55 -5.04 -1.69
C LYS A 89 12.58 -5.08 -0.56
N LEU A 90 12.34 -4.35 0.52
CA LEU A 90 13.22 -4.32 1.69
C LEU A 90 13.40 -5.72 2.30
N ILE A 91 12.30 -6.43 2.56
CA ILE A 91 12.35 -7.80 3.11
C ILE A 91 13.12 -8.76 2.18
N LYS A 92 12.95 -8.64 0.85
CA LYS A 92 13.70 -9.48 -0.09
C LYS A 92 15.21 -9.25 -0.03
N ASN A 93 15.64 -8.00 0.14
CA ASN A 93 17.06 -7.66 0.24
C ASN A 93 17.65 -8.15 1.57
N ILE A 94 16.95 -7.91 2.69
CA ILE A 94 17.35 -8.38 4.02
C ILE A 94 17.49 -9.91 4.05
N LEU A 95 16.56 -10.64 3.45
CA LEU A 95 16.63 -12.11 3.36
C LEU A 95 17.78 -12.59 2.48
N LYS A 96 18.11 -11.88 1.40
CA LYS A 96 19.27 -12.21 0.54
C LYS A 96 20.60 -12.02 1.27
N ASP A 97 20.71 -10.95 2.07
CA ASP A 97 21.93 -10.67 2.82
C ASP A 97 22.13 -11.68 3.96
N ARG A 98 21.04 -12.13 4.60
CA ARG A 98 21.08 -13.24 5.57
C ARG A 98 21.54 -14.55 4.93
N ASP A 99 21.02 -14.92 3.76
CA ASP A 99 21.44 -16.13 3.03
C ASP A 99 22.93 -16.10 2.67
N LYS A 100 23.44 -14.94 2.21
CA LYS A 100 24.87 -14.74 1.92
C LYS A 100 25.75 -14.87 3.16
N LYS A 101 25.36 -14.24 4.28
CA LYS A 101 26.10 -14.34 5.55
C LYS A 101 26.13 -15.79 6.05
N GLN A 102 24.99 -16.47 6.03
CA GLN A 102 24.89 -17.87 6.46
C GLN A 102 25.78 -18.79 5.62
N LYS A 103 25.80 -18.61 4.29
CA LYS A 103 26.72 -19.37 3.42
C LYS A 103 28.18 -19.12 3.74
N ARG A 104 28.58 -17.85 3.95
CA ARG A 104 29.97 -17.51 4.35
C ARG A 104 30.37 -18.18 5.67
N THR A 105 29.51 -18.13 6.69
CA THR A 105 29.76 -18.79 7.98
C THR A 105 29.92 -20.30 7.82
N LEU A 106 29.00 -20.95 7.09
CA LEU A 106 29.09 -22.40 6.81
C LEU A 106 30.36 -22.77 6.04
N THR A 107 30.84 -21.91 5.15
CA THR A 107 32.12 -22.12 4.44
C THR A 107 33.32 -22.04 5.37
N ILE A 108 33.34 -21.09 6.32
CA ILE A 108 34.46 -20.92 7.27
C ILE A 108 34.56 -22.14 8.21
N THR A 109 33.45 -22.55 8.83
CA THR A 109 33.43 -23.72 9.74
C THR A 109 33.79 -25.03 9.04
N ARG A 110 33.61 -25.13 7.71
CA ARG A 110 33.98 -26.32 6.93
C ARG A 110 35.47 -26.37 6.58
N LEU A 111 36.18 -25.24 6.62
CA LEU A 111 37.61 -25.14 6.35
C LEU A 111 38.47 -25.33 7.60
N GLU A 112 37.88 -25.18 8.79
CA GLU A 112 38.53 -25.55 10.05
C GLU A 112 38.30 -27.06 10.30
N PRO A 113 39.34 -27.92 10.23
CA PRO A 113 39.20 -29.29 10.68
C PRO A 113 38.86 -29.28 12.18
N PRO A 114 37.98 -30.20 12.66
CA PRO A 114 37.71 -30.33 14.07
C PRO A 114 39.05 -30.53 14.79
N LYS A 115 39.34 -29.63 15.75
CA LYS A 115 40.50 -29.75 16.62
C LYS A 115 40.41 -31.12 17.28
N ALA A 116 41.25 -32.04 16.84
CA ALA A 116 41.41 -33.34 17.46
C ALA A 116 42.17 -33.08 18.76
N ASP A 117 41.41 -32.85 19.82
CA ASP A 117 41.90 -32.91 21.20
C ASP A 117 42.04 -34.38 21.64
#